data_AF-X1DMZ2-F1
#
_entry.id   AF-X1DMZ2-F1
#
_cell.length_a   1.000
_cell.length_b   1.000
_cell.length_c   1.000
_cell.angle_alpha   90.00
_cell.angle_beta   90.00
_cell.angle_gamma   90.00
#
_symmetry.space_group_name_H-M   'P 1'
#
loop_
_entity.id
_entity.type
_entity.pdbx_description
1 polymer ?
#
loop_
_entity_poly.entity_id
_entity_poly.type
_entity_poly.pdbx_seq_one_letter_code
_entity_poly.pdbx_strand_id
1 'polypeptide(L)' 'MEAKIENKISLTIPGEPRGKQRARWFKHGTYTPEKTVNYETYIKELFTIKYPEFMPKEEALTLHIYAGLFMPKSTSKK' A
#
# COMPACT_ATOMS: atom_id res chain seq x y z
N MET A 1 29.58 14.70 17.69
CA MET A 1 29.02 13.33 17.63
C MET A 1 27.81 13.38 16.74
N GLU A 2 27.95 12.82 15.56
CA GLU A 2 27.02 12.96 14.43
C GLU A 2 25.68 12.30 14.73
N ALA A 3 24.60 13.04 14.55
CA ALA A 3 23.26 12.49 14.57
C ALA A 3 23.10 11.59 13.35
N LYS A 4 23.09 10.27 13.58
CA LYS A 4 22.65 9.27 12.61
C LYS A 4 21.16 9.53 12.38
N ILE A 5 20.83 10.40 11.44
CA ILE A 5 19.46 10.56 10.95
C ILE A 5 19.16 9.27 10.20
N GLU A 6 18.56 8.33 10.91
CA GLU A 6 18.11 7.07 10.34
C GLU A 6 16.93 7.41 9.43
N ASN A 7 17.22 7.69 8.15
CA ASN A 7 16.26 7.97 7.07
C ASN A 7 15.42 6.71 6.72
N LYS A 8 14.93 5.99 7.73
CA LYS A 8 14.20 4.74 7.59
C LYS A 8 12.74 4.98 7.93
N ILE A 9 11.92 5.08 6.90
CA ILE A 9 10.47 5.15 7.04
C ILE A 9 9.93 3.72 7.11
N SER A 10 9.12 3.44 8.13
CA SER A 10 8.43 2.16 8.29
C SER A 10 6.94 2.42 8.39
N LEU A 11 6.16 1.85 7.47
CA LEU A 11 4.70 1.92 7.50
C LEU A 11 4.15 0.51 7.66
N THR A 12 3.37 0.28 8.73
CA THR A 12 2.66 -0.98 8.95
C THR A 12 1.21 -0.73 8.58
N ILE A 13 0.73 -1.40 7.54
CA ILE A 13 -0.66 -1.32 7.10
C ILE A 13 -1.40 -2.52 7.72
N PRO A 14 -2.39 -2.29 8.59
CA PRO A 14 -3.15 -3.40 9.15
C PRO A 14 -4.10 -3.99 8.08
N GLY A 15 -4.23 -5.31 8.09
CA GLY A 15 -5.11 -6.05 7.19
C GLY A 15 -4.38 -6.81 6.08
N GLU A 16 -5.15 -7.49 5.24
CA GLU A 16 -4.59 -8.25 4.11
C GLU A 16 -3.98 -7.32 3.06
N PRO A 17 -2.77 -7.63 2.57
CA PRO A 17 -2.20 -6.91 1.45
C PRO A 17 -3.09 -7.15 0.23
N ARG A 18 -3.68 -6.06 -0.27
CA ARG A 18 -4.57 -6.13 -1.41
C ARG A 18 -3.82 -5.77 -2.69
N GLY A 19 -3.69 -6.74 -3.59
CA GLY A 19 -3.17 -6.48 -4.93
C GLY A 19 -4.07 -5.49 -5.69
N LYS A 20 -3.45 -4.61 -6.49
CA LYS A 20 -4.15 -3.70 -7.40
C LYS A 20 -5.05 -4.53 -8.32
N GLN A 21 -6.36 -4.37 -8.22
CA GLN A 21 -7.27 -5.04 -9.13
C GLN A 21 -7.23 -4.34 -10.48
N ARG A 22 -7.12 -5.13 -11.57
CA ARG A 22 -7.21 -4.56 -12.92
C ARG A 22 -8.55 -3.86 -13.09
N ALA A 23 -8.52 -2.70 -13.74
CA ALA A 23 -9.74 -1.95 -14.03
C ALA A 23 -10.70 -2.84 -14.82
N ARG A 24 -11.96 -2.85 -14.43
CA ARG A 24 -12.97 -3.69 -15.08
C ARG A 24 -13.48 -2.96 -16.32
N TRP A 25 -13.47 -3.65 -17.44
CA TRP A 25 -14.03 -3.16 -18.69
C TRP A 25 -15.54 -3.32 -18.69
N PHE A 26 -16.27 -2.24 -18.93
CA PHE A 26 -17.71 -2.26 -19.16
C PHE A 26 -18.03 -1.63 -20.51
N LYS A 27 -19.18 -1.96 -21.10
CA LYS A 27 -19.61 -1.47 -22.44
C LYS A 27 -19.63 0.07 -22.57
N HIS A 28 -19.68 0.81 -21.46
CA HIS A 28 -19.77 2.27 -21.44
C HIS A 28 -18.65 2.96 -20.63
N GLY A 29 -17.59 2.25 -20.25
CA GLY A 29 -16.47 2.85 -19.54
C GLY A 29 -15.59 1.86 -18.79
N THR A 30 -14.40 2.32 -18.42
CA THR A 30 -13.47 1.57 -17.56
C THR A 30 -13.59 2.12 -16.13
N TYR A 31 -13.93 1.27 -15.16
CA TYR A 31 -14.01 1.67 -13.76
C TYR A 31 -13.02 0.86 -12.92
N THR A 32 -12.22 1.57 -12.12
CA THR A 32 -11.41 0.95 -11.07
C THR A 32 -12.34 0.58 -9.92
N PRO A 33 -12.39 -0.70 -9.49
CA PRO A 33 -13.25 -1.09 -8.39
C PRO A 33 -13.03 -0.19 -7.17
N GLU A 34 -14.11 0.36 -6.61
CA GLU A 34 -14.12 1.24 -5.43
C GLU A 34 -13.23 0.74 -4.30
N LYS A 35 -13.31 -0.57 -4.11
CA LYS A 35 -12.51 -1.38 -3.21
C LYS A 35 -10.98 -1.24 -3.35
N THR A 36 -10.46 -0.92 -4.54
CA THR A 36 -9.03 -0.64 -4.79
C THR A 36 -8.70 0.81 -4.47
N VAL A 37 -9.58 1.73 -4.88
CA VAL A 37 -9.46 3.17 -4.60
C VAL A 37 -9.42 3.41 -3.08
N ASN A 38 -10.33 2.79 -2.33
CA ASN A 38 -10.39 2.92 -0.87
C ASN A 38 -9.12 2.42 -0.19
N TYR A 39 -8.50 1.35 -0.72
CA TYR A 39 -7.27 0.82 -0.15
C TYR A 39 -6.07 1.76 -0.41
N GLU A 40 -5.97 2.33 -1.62
CA GLU A 40 -4.95 3.34 -1.94
C GLU A 40 -5.12 4.61 -1.09
N THR A 41 -6.36 5.06 -0.88
CA THR A 41 -6.67 6.20 -0.01
C THR A 41 -6.30 5.90 1.44
N TYR A 42 -6.64 4.72 1.95
CA TYR A 42 -6.30 4.30 3.30
C TYR A 42 -4.80 4.34 3.57
N ILE A 43 -3.98 3.85 2.63
CA ILE A 43 -2.51 3.89 2.75
C ILE A 43 -2.01 5.33 2.79
N LYS A 44 -2.55 6.22 1.95
CA LYS A 44 -2.18 7.64 1.93
C LYS A 44 -2.52 8.32 3.25
N GLU A 45 -3.72 8.11 3.76
CA GLU A 45 -4.16 8.68 5.04
C GLU A 45 -3.30 8.20 6.21
N LEU A 46 -3.03 6.89 6.30
CA LEU A 46 -2.14 6.33 7.31
C LEU A 46 -0.74 6.93 7.25
N PHE A 47 -0.20 7.12 6.04
CA PHE A 47 1.11 7.69 5.85
C PHE A 47 1.15 9.16 6.27
N THR A 48 0.17 9.97 5.86
CA THR A 48 0.05 11.38 6.24
C THR A 48 -0.12 11.56 7.74
N ILE A 49 -0.89 10.70 8.41
CA ILE A 49 -1.06 10.73 9.88
C ILE A 49 0.25 10.42 10.58
N LYS A 50 1.01 9.42 10.10
CA LYS A 50 2.26 9.00 10.72
C LYS A 50 3.42 9.97 10.43
N TYR A 51 3.40 10.63 9.27
CA TYR A 51 4.46 11.49 8.78
C TYR A 51 3.91 12.82 8.22
N PRO A 52 3.35 13.70 9.06
CA PRO A 52 2.68 14.92 8.61
C PRO A 52 3.60 15.93 7.92
N GLU A 53 4.89 15.92 8.28
CA GLU A 53 5.91 16.84 7.74
C GLU A 53 6.71 16.21 6.59
N PHE A 54 6.35 14.99 6.15
CA PHE A 54 7.10 14.34 5.08
C PHE A 54 6.81 15.00 3.73
N MET A 55 7.83 15.64 3.16
CA MET A 55 7.80 16.14 1.80
C MET A 55 8.24 15.05 0.81
N PRO A 56 7.55 14.88 -0.32
CA PRO A 56 7.99 14.01 -1.40
C PRO A 56 9.41 14.39 -1.83
N LYS A 57 10.33 13.42 -1.78
CA LYS A 57 11.69 13.59 -2.27
C LYS A 57 11.80 13.05 -3.70
N GLU A 58 12.57 13.73 -4.54
CA GLU A 58 12.88 13.28 -5.90
C GLU A 58 14.10 12.32 -5.96
N GLU A 59 14.69 12.04 -4.80
CA GLU A 59 15.84 11.16 -4.66
C GLU A 59 15.45 9.68 -4.85
N ALA A 60 16.42 8.85 -5.27
CA ALA A 60 16.22 7.41 -5.36
C ALA A 60 16.04 6.80 -3.96
N LEU A 61 14.96 6.02 -3.78
CA LEU A 61 14.62 5.38 -2.51
C LEU A 61 14.78 3.86 -2.62
N THR A 62 15.34 3.24 -1.59
CA THR A 62 15.29 1.78 -1.44
C THR A 62 14.04 1.40 -0.66
N LEU A 63 13.18 0.59 -1.25
CA LEU A 63 11.91 0.17 -0.66
C LEU A 63 11.93 -1.35 -0.41
N HIS A 64 11.59 -1.74 0.82
CA HIS A 64 11.33 -3.14 1.18
C HIS A 64 9.85 -3.28 1.55
N ILE A 65 9.13 -4.13 0.80
CA ILE A 65 7.71 -4.38 1.03
C ILE A 65 7.56 -5.82 1.49
N TYR A 66 7.05 -6.00 2.71
CA TYR A 66 6.70 -7.31 3.26
C TYR A 66 5.18 -7.43 3.30
N ALA A 67 4.64 -8.43 2.60
CA ALA A 67 3.22 -8.69 2.51
C ALA A 67 2.92 -10.05 3.13
N GLY A 68 2.33 -10.04 4.34
CA GLY A 68 1.83 -11.24 4.99
C GLY A 68 0.43 -11.56 4.50
N LEU A 69 0.27 -12.69 3.80
CA LEU A 69 -1.05 -13.23 3.46
C LEU A 69 -1.50 -14.15 4.59
N PHE A 70 -2.79 -14.10 4.97
CA PHE A 70 -3.30 -15.10 5.89
C PHE A 70 -3.24 -16.48 5.25
N MET A 71 -3.08 -17.51 6.10
CA MET A 71 -3.16 -18.88 5.63
C MET A 71 -4.49 -19.07 4.90
N PRO A 72 -4.48 -19.58 3.66
CA PRO A 72 -5.71 -19.83 2.94
C PRO A 72 -6.55 -20.81 3.75
N LYS A 73 -7.77 -20.43 4.10
CA LYS A 73 -8.68 -21.26 4.91
C LYS A 73 -9.00 -22.61 4.27
N SER A 74 -8.83 -22.72 2.96
CA SER A 74 -8.98 -23.96 2.21
C SER A 74 -8.17 -23.90 0.91
N THR A 75 -7.49 -24.98 0.59
CA THR A 75 -7.08 -25.26 -0.79
C THR A 75 -8.28 -25.85 -1.54
N SER A 76 -8.69 -25.22 -2.64
CA SER A 76 -9.68 -25.81 -3.56
C SER A 76 -9.16 -27.16 -4.02
N LYS A 77 -9.90 -28.25 -3.76
CA LYS A 77 -9.69 -29.57 -4.40
C LYS A 77 -10.32 -29.57 -5.81
N LYS A 78 -9.90 -28.63 -6.65
CA LYS A 78 -10.23 -28.66 -8.08
C LYS A 78 -8.95 -28.67 -8.88
#